data_AF-W8VX87-F1
#
_entry.id   AF-W8VX87-F1
#
_cell.length_a   1.000
_cell.length_b   1.000
_cell.length_c   1.000
_cell.angle_alpha   90.00
_cell.angle_beta   90.00
_cell.angle_gamma   90.00
#
_symmetry.space_group_name_H-M   'P 1'
#
loop_
_entity.id
_entity.type
_entity.pdbx_description
1 polymer ?
#
loop_
_entity_poly.entity_id
_entity_poly.type
_entity_poly.pdbx_seq_one_letter_code
_entity_poly.pdbx_strand_id
1 'polypeptide(L)'
;MTLDSIALDGTSKFTLSTSIEEPQLLYLYLDVKDGTAYDDRLSFFAQDTIMTVKSSLQDFEKDAVITGSKNNELLTEFRRNMASLNKTYTELVKRSMALDRQENASQAAIDALNADYETYLNKKVKYALSYATVHKEYEVAPFILLEEGFDANPVFLDSVYQQMPKKIQTSLYGKELSELIKDLKEI
;
A
#
# COMPACT_ATOMS: atom_id res chain seq x y z
N MET A 1 4.75 8.48 16.49
CA MET A 1 5.88 8.16 17.39
C MET A 1 7.14 8.11 16.57
N THR A 2 8.22 8.75 17.03
CA THR A 2 9.53 8.69 16.36
C THR A 2 10.30 7.50 16.94
N LEU A 3 10.78 6.61 16.09
CA LEU A 3 11.56 5.43 16.49
C LEU A 3 13.04 5.76 16.65
N ASP A 4 13.57 6.57 15.73
CA ASP A 4 14.94 7.08 15.75
C ASP A 4 15.01 8.39 14.94
N SER A 5 16.02 9.22 15.17
CA SER A 5 16.25 10.47 14.44
C SER A 5 17.72 10.87 14.48
N ILE A 6 18.21 11.48 13.41
CA ILE A 6 19.57 12.02 13.33
C ILE A 6 19.56 13.41 12.71
N ALA A 7 20.35 14.32 13.28
CA ALA A 7 20.63 15.62 12.66
C ALA A 7 21.80 15.47 11.67
N LEU A 8 21.59 15.92 10.43
CA LEU A 8 22.61 15.86 9.38
C LEU A 8 23.30 17.22 9.23
N ASP A 9 24.63 17.22 9.26
CA ASP A 9 25.47 18.37 8.92
C ASP A 9 26.50 17.93 7.87
N GLY A 10 26.26 18.32 6.62
CA GLY A 10 27.15 18.05 5.47
C GLY A 10 27.39 16.58 5.08
N THR A 11 26.78 15.61 5.77
CA THR A 11 27.05 14.18 5.58
C THR A 11 25.89 13.47 4.87
N SER A 12 26.19 12.78 3.76
CA SER A 12 25.19 12.06 2.95
C SER A 12 25.01 10.58 3.31
N LYS A 13 25.80 10.06 4.24
CA LYS A 13 25.73 8.67 4.73
C LYS A 13 25.50 8.67 6.23
N PHE A 14 24.39 8.07 6.63
CA PHE A 14 24.01 7.94 8.04
C PHE A 14 23.34 6.59 8.26
N THR A 15 23.24 6.21 9.53
CA THR A 15 22.59 4.97 9.95
C THR A 15 21.57 5.32 11.01
N LEU A 16 20.35 4.83 10.81
CA LEU A 16 19.30 4.80 11.81
C LEU A 16 19.18 3.37 12.33
N SER A 17 18.77 3.20 13.58
CA SER A 17 18.61 1.89 14.20
C SER A 17 17.41 1.89 15.12
N THR A 18 16.55 0.90 14.91
CA THR A 18 15.39 0.64 15.76
C THR A 18 15.20 -0.87 15.86
N SER A 19 14.54 -1.31 16.92
CA SER A 19 14.03 -2.68 17.02
C SER A 19 12.57 -2.71 16.59
N ILE A 20 12.19 -3.73 15.83
CA ILE A 20 10.80 -4.04 15.49
C ILE A 20 10.54 -5.51 15.85
N GLU A 21 9.35 -5.80 16.37
CA GLU A 21 8.99 -7.17 16.74
C GLU A 21 8.62 -8.00 15.50
N GLU A 22 7.96 -7.38 14.53
CA GLU A 22 7.50 -8.00 13.30
C GLU A 22 7.65 -7.04 12.10
N PRO A 23 7.76 -7.57 10.87
CA PRO A 23 7.79 -6.76 9.66
C PRO A 23 6.56 -5.85 9.55
N GLN A 24 6.78 -4.56 9.32
CA GLN A 24 5.74 -3.54 9.35
C GLN A 24 6.06 -2.34 8.45
N LEU A 25 5.03 -1.61 8.03
CA LEU A 25 5.19 -0.37 7.28
C LEU A 25 5.70 0.75 8.20
N LEU A 26 6.86 1.31 7.86
CA LEU A 26 7.45 2.47 8.51
C LEU A 26 7.63 3.61 7.51
N TYR A 27 7.93 4.80 8.05
CA TYR A 27 8.16 5.99 7.27
C TYR A 27 9.48 6.64 7.67
N LEU A 28 10.27 7.04 6.68
CA LEU A 28 11.35 8.00 6.86
C LEU A 28 10.81 9.39 6.54
N TYR A 29 11.14 10.34 7.41
CA TYR A 29 10.83 11.75 7.24
C TYR A 29 12.12 12.52 7.11
N LEU A 30 12.22 13.36 6.09
CA LEU A 30 13.29 14.34 5.95
C LEU A 30 12.73 15.72 6.32
N ASP A 31 13.33 16.36 7.33
CA ASP A 31 12.98 17.71 7.74
C ASP A 31 14.03 18.67 7.16
N VAL A 32 13.75 19.23 5.98
CA VAL A 32 14.57 20.27 5.36
C VAL A 32 14.05 21.63 5.79
N LYS A 33 14.95 22.53 6.24
CA LYS A 33 14.62 23.94 6.51
C LYS A 33 14.46 24.74 5.20
N ASP A 34 13.62 24.29 4.28
CA ASP A 34 13.33 24.96 3.00
C ASP A 34 11.92 25.61 2.96
N GLY A 35 11.12 25.39 4.00
CA GLY A 35 9.77 25.95 4.13
C GLY A 35 8.67 25.07 3.54
N THR A 36 8.98 23.87 3.05
CA THR A 36 7.98 22.87 2.63
C THR A 36 7.82 21.80 3.71
N ALA A 37 6.67 21.82 4.40
CA ALA A 37 6.55 21.09 5.67
C ALA A 37 6.12 19.61 5.54
N TYR A 38 5.88 19.08 4.33
CA TYR A 38 5.14 17.80 4.19
C TYR A 38 5.43 16.91 2.98
N ASP A 39 6.36 17.25 2.07
CA ASP A 39 6.55 16.45 0.84
C ASP A 39 7.62 15.34 0.96
N ASP A 40 8.42 15.32 2.03
CA ASP A 40 9.54 14.37 2.13
C ASP A 40 9.26 13.18 3.06
N ARG A 41 8.27 12.37 2.68
CA ARG A 41 7.94 11.13 3.40
C ARG A 41 8.12 9.91 2.52
N LEU A 42 9.05 9.04 2.91
CA LEU A 42 9.30 7.77 2.22
C LEU A 42 8.73 6.60 3.04
N SER A 43 7.71 5.93 2.53
CA SER A 43 7.21 4.67 3.11
C SER A 43 8.10 3.49 2.72
N PHE A 44 8.34 2.57 3.65
CA PHE A 44 9.02 1.32 3.37
C PHE A 44 8.52 0.20 4.27
N PHE A 45 8.53 -1.03 3.78
CA PHE A 45 8.17 -2.19 4.59
C PHE A 45 9.40 -2.69 5.35
N ALA A 46 9.50 -2.31 6.60
CA ALA A 46 10.61 -2.64 7.48
C ALA A 46 10.63 -4.13 7.80
N GLN A 47 11.83 -4.69 7.93
CA GLN A 47 12.09 -6.07 8.30
C GLN A 47 13.32 -6.10 9.21
N ASP A 48 13.44 -7.12 10.06
CA ASP A 48 14.61 -7.33 10.92
C ASP A 48 15.83 -7.79 10.11
N THR A 49 16.34 -6.88 9.29
CA THR A 49 17.48 -7.04 8.40
C THR A 49 18.18 -5.70 8.22
N ILE A 50 19.41 -5.74 7.69
CA ILE A 50 20.08 -4.52 7.24
C ILE A 50 19.40 -4.06 5.95
N MET A 51 18.71 -2.93 6.04
CA MET A 51 18.10 -2.25 4.90
C MET A 51 18.96 -1.08 4.43
N THR A 52 18.99 -0.83 3.13
CA THR A 52 19.68 0.32 2.54
C THR A 52 18.68 1.18 1.80
N VAL A 53 18.65 2.47 2.10
CA VAL A 53 17.88 3.48 1.38
C VAL A 53 18.84 4.42 0.69
N LYS A 54 18.69 4.58 -0.62
CA LYS A 54 19.41 5.58 -1.42
C LYS A 54 18.39 6.52 -2.02
N SER A 55 18.52 7.82 -1.78
CA SER A 55 17.63 8.84 -2.35
C SER A 55 18.38 10.15 -2.58
N SER A 56 17.70 11.16 -3.09
CA SER A 56 18.21 12.53 -3.25
C SER A 56 17.51 13.49 -2.29
N LEU A 57 18.12 14.65 -2.02
CA LEU A 57 17.46 15.72 -1.26
C LEU A 57 16.38 16.43 -2.09
N GLN A 58 16.46 16.37 -3.42
CA GLN A 58 15.56 17.09 -4.31
C GLN A 58 14.22 16.36 -4.49
N ASP A 59 14.25 15.03 -4.56
CA ASP A 59 13.09 14.19 -4.78
C ASP A 59 13.17 12.98 -3.82
N PHE A 60 13.11 13.23 -2.51
CA PHE A 60 13.38 12.25 -1.44
C PHE A 60 12.54 10.98 -1.52
N GLU A 61 11.27 11.07 -1.92
CA GLU A 61 10.41 9.91 -2.11
C GLU A 61 10.65 9.24 -3.49
N LYS A 62 10.70 10.03 -4.57
CA LYS A 62 10.69 9.48 -5.94
C LYS A 62 12.01 8.84 -6.34
N ASP A 63 13.13 9.40 -5.88
CA ASP A 63 14.47 8.88 -6.17
C ASP A 63 14.86 7.72 -5.24
N ALA A 64 14.00 7.37 -4.29
CA ALA A 64 14.29 6.35 -3.30
C ALA A 64 14.40 4.95 -3.91
N VAL A 65 15.54 4.32 -3.66
CA VAL A 65 15.79 2.89 -3.89
C VAL A 65 16.04 2.22 -2.56
N ILE A 66 15.15 1.31 -2.19
CA ILE A 66 15.19 0.57 -0.93
C ILE A 66 15.56 -0.89 -1.22
N THR A 67 16.56 -1.42 -0.52
CA THR A 67 16.96 -2.83 -0.60
C THR A 67 17.10 -3.44 0.79
N GLY A 68 17.15 -4.77 0.85
CA GLY A 68 17.35 -5.52 2.10
C GLY A 68 16.08 -6.01 2.79
N SER A 69 14.89 -5.68 2.27
CA SER A 69 13.61 -6.21 2.75
C SER A 69 12.84 -6.88 1.63
N LYS A 70 12.58 -8.19 1.76
CA LYS A 70 11.82 -8.93 0.76
C LYS A 70 10.36 -8.48 0.73
N ASN A 71 9.79 -8.18 1.91
CA ASN A 71 8.46 -7.60 2.01
C ASN A 71 8.37 -6.25 1.25
N ASN A 72 9.40 -5.40 1.34
CA ASN A 72 9.42 -4.12 0.62
C ASN A 72 9.55 -4.30 -0.90
N GLU A 73 10.39 -5.23 -1.35
CA GLU A 73 10.52 -5.55 -2.78
C GLU A 73 9.16 -5.97 -3.37
N LEU A 74 8.46 -6.88 -2.68
CA LEU A 74 7.15 -7.37 -3.10
C LEU A 74 6.09 -6.25 -3.07
N LEU A 75 6.08 -5.39 -2.05
CA LEU A 75 5.18 -4.24 -2.01
C LEU A 75 5.43 -3.28 -3.18
N THR A 76 6.71 -3.02 -3.48
CA THR A 76 7.11 -2.14 -4.59
C THR A 76 6.69 -2.74 -5.93
N GLU A 77 6.88 -4.05 -6.11
CA GLU A 77 6.45 -4.77 -7.30
C GLU A 77 4.92 -4.71 -7.47
N PHE A 78 4.17 -4.99 -6.41
CA PHE A 78 2.72 -4.89 -6.39
C PHE A 78 2.23 -3.50 -6.83
N ARG A 79 2.75 -2.44 -6.20
CA ARG A 79 2.42 -1.04 -6.52
C ARG A 79 2.75 -0.69 -7.97
N ARG A 80 3.91 -1.15 -8.46
CA ARG A 80 4.31 -0.94 -9.86
C ARG A 80 3.34 -1.63 -10.83
N ASN A 81 2.93 -2.86 -10.54
CA ASN A 81 2.00 -3.61 -11.38
C ASN A 81 0.59 -2.97 -11.36
N MET A 82 0.21 -2.38 -10.23
CA MET A 82 -1.02 -1.60 -10.06
C MET A 82 -1.03 -0.25 -10.78
N ALA A 83 0.11 0.27 -11.23
CA ALA A 83 0.20 1.60 -11.85
C ALA A 83 -0.76 1.79 -13.04
N SER A 84 -0.98 0.75 -13.84
CA SER A 84 -1.92 0.79 -14.97
C SER A 84 -3.39 0.93 -14.51
N LEU A 85 -3.76 0.27 -13.41
CA LEU A 85 -5.07 0.39 -12.79
C LEU A 85 -5.23 1.77 -12.14
N ASN A 86 -4.18 2.32 -11.52
CA ASN A 86 -4.20 3.67 -10.94
C ASN A 86 -4.42 4.75 -12.01
N LYS A 87 -3.85 4.56 -13.20
CA LYS A 87 -4.14 5.43 -14.35
C LYS A 87 -5.61 5.33 -14.76
N THR A 88 -6.17 4.12 -14.80
CA THR A 88 -7.60 3.91 -15.08
C THR A 88 -8.47 4.64 -14.07
N TYR A 89 -8.18 4.49 -12.77
CA TYR A 89 -8.89 5.19 -11.70
C TYR A 89 -8.84 6.71 -11.87
N THR A 90 -7.66 7.26 -12.20
CA THR A 90 -7.50 8.70 -12.44
C THR A 90 -8.40 9.20 -13.56
N GLU A 91 -8.53 8.43 -14.65
CA GLU A 91 -9.44 8.78 -15.76
C GLU A 91 -10.92 8.67 -15.36
N LEU A 92 -11.29 7.66 -14.55
CA LEU A 92 -12.65 7.55 -14.01
C LEU A 92 -13.00 8.73 -13.11
N VAL A 93 -12.09 9.17 -12.25
CA VAL A 93 -12.27 10.35 -11.39
C VAL A 93 -12.46 11.61 -12.23
N LYS A 94 -11.60 11.83 -13.24
CA LYS A 94 -11.76 12.97 -14.16
C LYS A 94 -13.12 12.96 -14.87
N ARG A 95 -13.58 11.79 -15.31
CA ARG A 95 -14.89 11.62 -15.94
C ARG A 95 -16.03 11.91 -14.96
N SER A 96 -15.93 11.41 -13.72
CA SER A 96 -16.89 11.73 -12.64
C SER A 96 -17.01 13.23 -12.45
N MET A 97 -15.88 13.93 -12.24
CA MET A 97 -15.85 15.38 -12.07
C MET A 97 -16.37 16.15 -13.30
N ALA A 98 -16.26 15.59 -14.50
CA ALA A 98 -16.81 16.19 -15.71
C ALA A 98 -18.35 16.04 -15.77
N LEU A 99 -18.89 14.88 -15.36
CA LEU A 99 -20.33 14.65 -15.29
C LEU A 99 -20.99 15.48 -14.19
N ASP A 100 -20.37 15.59 -13.01
CA ASP A 100 -20.89 16.37 -11.88
C ASP A 100 -21.05 17.87 -12.21
N ARG A 101 -20.30 18.37 -13.21
CA ARG A 101 -20.38 19.76 -13.69
C ARG A 101 -21.42 19.98 -14.77
N GLN A 102 -22.09 18.93 -15.27
CA GLN A 102 -23.13 19.05 -16.28
C GLN A 102 -24.50 19.24 -15.60
N GLU A 103 -25.23 20.28 -15.97
CA GLU A 103 -26.56 20.57 -15.40
C GLU A 103 -27.60 19.46 -15.66
N ASN A 104 -27.44 18.70 -16.75
CA ASN A 104 -28.34 17.61 -17.13
C ASN A 104 -27.55 16.39 -17.63
N ALA A 105 -26.62 15.89 -16.81
CA ALA A 105 -25.90 14.65 -17.12
C ALA A 105 -26.89 13.52 -17.42
N SER A 106 -26.67 12.77 -18.50
CA SER A 106 -27.58 11.68 -18.86
C SER A 106 -27.43 10.51 -17.88
N GLN A 107 -28.55 9.92 -17.48
CA GLN A 107 -28.54 8.74 -16.60
C GLN A 107 -27.68 7.62 -17.19
N ALA A 108 -27.75 7.41 -18.51
CA ALA A 108 -26.93 6.42 -19.21
C ALA A 108 -25.41 6.68 -19.06
N ALA A 109 -24.96 7.94 -19.01
CA ALA A 109 -23.55 8.26 -18.82
C ALA A 109 -23.08 7.99 -17.38
N ILE A 110 -23.96 8.22 -16.40
CA ILE A 110 -23.76 7.92 -14.97
C ILE A 110 -23.69 6.41 -14.77
N ASP A 111 -24.64 5.66 -15.31
CA ASP A 111 -24.69 4.19 -15.19
C ASP A 111 -23.45 3.56 -15.82
N ALA A 112 -23.02 4.06 -16.98
CA ALA A 112 -21.78 3.61 -17.61
C ALA A 112 -20.53 3.92 -16.78
N LEU A 113 -20.48 5.07 -16.10
CA LEU A 113 -19.36 5.41 -15.22
C LEU A 113 -19.32 4.46 -14.01
N ASN A 114 -20.47 4.17 -13.41
CA ASN A 114 -20.58 3.25 -12.29
C ASN A 114 -20.13 1.84 -12.68
N ALA A 115 -20.58 1.34 -13.84
CA ALA A 115 -20.15 0.04 -14.36
C ALA A 115 -18.63 -0.05 -14.59
N ASP A 116 -18.01 1.05 -15.07
CA ASP A 116 -16.56 1.13 -15.24
C ASP A 116 -15.82 1.14 -13.89
N TYR A 117 -16.36 1.84 -12.87
CA TYR A 117 -15.83 1.81 -11.50
C TYR A 117 -15.92 0.41 -10.89
N GLU A 118 -17.07 -0.26 -11.01
CA GLU A 118 -17.23 -1.65 -10.55
C GLU A 118 -16.23 -2.58 -11.24
N THR A 119 -16.03 -2.42 -12.54
CA THR A 119 -15.06 -3.20 -13.31
C THR A 119 -13.62 -2.95 -12.82
N TYR A 120 -13.27 -1.68 -12.57
CA TYR A 120 -11.97 -1.30 -12.00
C TYR A 120 -11.77 -1.93 -10.62
N LEU A 121 -12.74 -1.80 -9.73
CA LEU A 121 -12.68 -2.30 -8.36
C LEU A 121 -12.52 -3.83 -8.35
N ASN A 122 -13.32 -4.53 -9.14
CA ASN A 122 -13.23 -5.98 -9.29
C ASN A 122 -11.84 -6.44 -9.77
N LYS A 123 -11.24 -5.72 -10.73
CA LYS A 123 -9.87 -6.02 -11.21
C LYS A 123 -8.83 -5.78 -10.11
N LYS A 124 -8.94 -4.68 -9.38
CA LYS A 124 -8.05 -4.33 -8.27
C LYS A 124 -8.08 -5.38 -7.18
N VAL A 125 -9.27 -5.70 -6.66
CA VAL A 125 -9.47 -6.72 -5.62
C VAL A 125 -8.98 -8.09 -6.08
N LYS A 126 -9.35 -8.51 -7.30
CA LYS A 126 -8.91 -9.81 -7.85
C LYS A 126 -7.39 -9.89 -7.95
N TYR A 127 -6.73 -8.80 -8.35
CA TYR A 127 -5.28 -8.75 -8.43
C TYR A 127 -4.65 -8.87 -7.05
N ALA A 128 -5.14 -8.11 -6.05
CA ALA A 128 -4.70 -8.20 -4.66
C ALA A 128 -4.83 -9.62 -4.08
N LEU A 129 -6.01 -10.26 -4.24
CA LEU A 129 -6.25 -11.64 -3.81
C LEU A 129 -5.27 -12.62 -4.47
N SER A 130 -5.06 -12.50 -5.78
CA SER A 130 -4.14 -13.38 -6.52
C SER A 130 -2.70 -13.18 -6.08
N TYR A 131 -2.27 -11.93 -5.91
CA TYR A 131 -0.91 -11.58 -5.48
C TYR A 131 -0.64 -12.08 -4.05
N ALA A 132 -1.57 -11.84 -3.13
CA ALA A 132 -1.48 -12.33 -1.75
C ALA A 132 -1.47 -13.87 -1.68
N THR A 133 -2.20 -14.56 -2.56
CA THR A 133 -2.15 -16.03 -2.66
C THR A 133 -0.77 -16.53 -3.07
N VAL A 134 -0.14 -15.88 -4.06
CA VAL A 134 1.20 -16.25 -4.54
C VAL A 134 2.27 -15.96 -3.49
N HIS A 135 2.15 -14.83 -2.79
CA HIS A 135 3.14 -14.35 -1.81
C HIS A 135 2.73 -14.59 -0.36
N LYS A 136 1.87 -15.59 -0.12
CA LYS A 136 1.26 -15.92 1.18
C LYS A 136 2.23 -16.21 2.33
N GLU A 137 3.51 -16.41 2.02
CA GLU A 137 4.57 -16.68 2.99
C GLU A 137 5.21 -15.42 3.60
N TYR A 138 4.77 -14.24 3.16
CA TYR A 138 5.31 -12.93 3.51
C TYR A 138 4.23 -12.04 4.15
N GLU A 139 4.61 -11.21 5.12
CA GLU A 139 3.74 -10.31 5.88
C GLU A 139 3.11 -9.20 5.02
N VAL A 140 3.74 -8.89 3.88
CA VAL A 140 3.17 -7.97 2.88
C VAL A 140 1.86 -8.51 2.27
N ALA A 141 1.65 -9.82 2.23
CA ALA A 141 0.44 -10.40 1.65
C ALA A 141 -0.83 -10.05 2.43
N PRO A 142 -0.93 -10.28 3.76
CA PRO A 142 -2.08 -9.81 4.52
C PRO A 142 -2.18 -8.28 4.56
N PHE A 143 -1.05 -7.55 4.57
CA PHE A 143 -1.06 -6.09 4.44
C PHE A 143 -1.74 -5.59 3.16
N ILE A 144 -1.40 -6.17 1.99
CA ILE A 144 -2.05 -5.83 0.71
C ILE A 144 -3.56 -6.11 0.76
N LEU A 145 -3.98 -7.19 1.41
CA LEU A 145 -5.42 -7.50 1.54
C LEU A 145 -6.14 -6.55 2.49
N LEU A 146 -5.46 -6.00 3.50
CA LEU A 146 -6.02 -4.93 4.33
C LEU A 146 -6.18 -3.63 3.54
N GLU A 147 -5.20 -3.26 2.72
CA GLU A 147 -5.27 -2.02 1.90
C GLU A 147 -6.30 -2.13 0.77
N GLU A 148 -6.38 -3.29 0.10
CA GLU A 148 -7.11 -3.42 -1.18
C GLU A 148 -8.33 -4.34 -1.11
N GLY A 149 -8.47 -5.11 -0.04
CA GLY A 149 -9.48 -6.16 0.09
C GLY A 149 -10.77 -5.75 0.78
N PHE A 150 -10.94 -4.50 1.20
CA PHE A 150 -12.15 -4.05 1.93
C PHE A 150 -13.45 -4.37 1.18
N ASP A 151 -13.48 -4.16 -0.14
CA ASP A 151 -14.66 -4.45 -0.98
C ASP A 151 -14.72 -5.90 -1.49
N ALA A 152 -13.82 -6.77 -1.03
CA ALA A 152 -13.79 -8.16 -1.46
C ALA A 152 -14.89 -8.98 -0.76
N ASN A 153 -15.38 -10.02 -1.45
CA ASN A 153 -16.25 -10.99 -0.80
C ASN A 153 -15.50 -11.67 0.36
N PRO A 154 -16.04 -11.64 1.60
CA PRO A 154 -15.36 -12.16 2.78
C PRO A 154 -14.99 -13.65 2.69
N VAL A 155 -15.73 -14.42 1.90
CA VAL A 155 -15.44 -15.84 1.62
C VAL A 155 -14.11 -15.99 0.88
N PHE A 156 -13.81 -15.11 -0.07
CA PHE A 156 -12.54 -15.16 -0.80
C PHE A 156 -11.37 -14.68 0.05
N LEU A 157 -11.55 -13.61 0.84
CA LEU A 157 -10.54 -13.16 1.79
C LEU A 157 -10.18 -14.25 2.79
N ASP A 158 -11.19 -14.88 3.40
CA ASP A 158 -10.99 -15.99 4.34
C ASP A 158 -10.28 -17.17 3.66
N SER A 159 -10.68 -17.55 2.45
CA SER A 159 -10.01 -18.62 1.71
C SER A 159 -8.52 -18.36 1.48
N VAL A 160 -8.15 -17.12 1.10
CA VAL A 160 -6.74 -16.75 0.92
C VAL A 160 -6.01 -16.72 2.26
N TYR A 161 -6.63 -16.17 3.31
CA TYR A 161 -6.07 -16.11 4.66
C TYR A 161 -5.80 -17.51 5.25
N GLN A 162 -6.72 -18.46 5.10
CA GLN A 162 -6.54 -19.84 5.57
C GLN A 162 -5.40 -20.58 4.86
N GLN A 163 -5.03 -20.16 3.65
CA GLN A 163 -3.88 -20.72 2.92
C GLN A 163 -2.53 -20.16 3.39
N MET A 164 -2.52 -19.03 4.11
CA MET A 164 -1.31 -18.44 4.67
C MET A 164 -0.73 -19.34 5.77
N PRO A 165 0.59 -19.47 5.91
CA PRO A 165 1.19 -20.21 7.01
C PRO A 165 0.81 -19.61 8.38
N LYS A 166 0.77 -20.43 9.43
CA LYS A 166 0.44 -19.98 10.80
C LYS A 166 1.29 -18.79 11.28
N LYS A 167 2.57 -18.73 10.89
CA LYS A 167 3.45 -17.59 11.19
C LYS A 167 2.94 -16.26 10.62
N ILE A 168 2.29 -16.29 9.45
CA ILE A 168 1.72 -15.11 8.80
C ILE A 168 0.34 -14.82 9.37
N GLN A 169 -0.48 -15.82 9.64
CA GLN A 169 -1.78 -15.63 10.30
C GLN A 169 -1.66 -14.99 11.71
N THR A 170 -0.55 -15.25 12.39
CA THR A 170 -0.29 -14.73 13.74
C THR A 170 0.56 -13.46 13.76
N SER A 171 1.02 -12.97 12.61
CA SER A 171 1.72 -11.69 12.52
C SER A 171 0.76 -10.49 12.65
N LEU A 172 1.31 -9.29 12.84
CA LEU A 172 0.59 -8.02 12.93
C LEU A 172 -0.55 -7.92 11.92
N TYR A 173 -0.22 -7.92 10.63
CA TYR A 173 -1.22 -7.79 9.57
C TYR A 173 -2.08 -9.04 9.39
N GLY A 174 -1.59 -10.23 9.77
CA GLY A 174 -2.41 -11.44 9.77
C GLY A 174 -3.57 -11.37 10.76
N LYS A 175 -3.29 -10.87 11.97
CA LYS A 175 -4.31 -10.64 13.01
C LYS A 175 -5.32 -9.59 12.58
N GLU A 176 -4.85 -8.45 12.10
CA GLU A 176 -5.71 -7.38 11.57
C GLU A 176 -6.60 -7.87 10.43
N LEU A 177 -6.04 -8.67 9.49
CA LEU A 177 -6.83 -9.25 8.40
C LEU A 177 -7.88 -10.24 8.93
N SER A 178 -7.53 -11.03 9.95
CA SER A 178 -8.50 -11.92 10.59
C SER A 178 -9.65 -11.17 11.26
N GLU A 179 -9.40 -9.98 11.81
CA GLU A 179 -10.42 -9.13 12.40
C GLU A 179 -11.33 -8.54 11.31
N LEU A 180 -10.73 -7.96 10.26
CA LEU A 180 -11.47 -7.47 9.09
C LEU A 180 -12.40 -8.55 8.50
N ILE A 181 -11.91 -9.78 8.33
CA ILE A 181 -12.72 -10.89 7.80
C ILE A 181 -13.92 -11.22 8.70
N LYS A 182 -13.78 -11.10 10.03
CA LYS A 182 -14.90 -11.32 10.96
C LYS A 182 -15.92 -10.20 10.84
N ASP A 183 -15.47 -8.95 10.87
CA ASP A 183 -16.35 -7.78 10.77
C ASP A 183 -17.18 -7.81 9.48
N LEU A 184 -16.54 -8.16 8.35
CA LEU A 184 -17.23 -8.27 7.07
C LEU A 184 -18.23 -9.43 6.98
N LYS A 185 -18.12 -10.46 7.84
CA LYS A 185 -19.07 -11.58 7.90
C LYS A 185 -20.27 -11.30 8.82
N GLU A 186 -20.16 -10.28 9.67
CA GLU A 186 -21.23 -9.86 10.59
C GLU A 186 -22.16 -8.80 9.97
N ILE A 187 -21.76 -8.20 8.85
CA ILE A 187 -22.57 -7.28 8.01
C ILE A 187 -23.52 -8.08 7.10
#